data_AF-A0A8H7V236-F1
#
_entry.id   AF-A0A8H7V236-F1
#
_cell.length_a   1.000
_cell.length_b   1.000
_cell.length_c   1.000
_cell.angle_alpha   90.00
_cell.angle_beta   90.00
_cell.angle_gamma   90.00
#
_symmetry.space_group_name_H-M   'P 1'
#
loop_
_entity.id
_entity.type
_entity.pdbx_description
1 polymer ?
#
loop_
_entity_poly.entity_id
_entity_poly.type
_entity_poly.pdbx_seq_one_letter_code
_entity_poly.pdbx_strand_id
1 'polypeptide(L)'
;MVAVPEKSLTSNDIQSIKTLYLIYPCYLCNDSPGYTKAARCIMHIRDHHGYVFPSRATGYRRPKNTEYMYEPDFNKIWDEQQFACTSCWYHTNDMKLLAAHMEAHNPGVVAPRYMSGTKADSDFVYNGTFFEKKAVQTIFQQITDVTVMFKEILSMKN
;
A
#
# COMPACT_ATOMS: atom_id res chain seq x y z
N MET A 1 59.12 15.44 24.05
CA MET A 1 57.68 15.69 24.25
C MET A 1 57.15 16.34 22.99
N VAL A 2 56.42 15.60 22.17
CA VAL A 2 55.93 16.06 20.86
C VAL A 2 54.51 16.57 21.06
N ALA A 3 54.28 17.85 20.80
CA ALA A 3 52.98 18.48 20.91
C ALA A 3 52.03 17.89 19.86
N VAL A 4 50.90 17.35 20.32
CA VAL A 4 49.81 16.88 19.45
C VAL A 4 49.00 18.09 19.01
N PRO A 5 48.82 18.34 17.70
CA PRO A 5 48.03 19.48 17.24
C PRO A 5 46.55 19.26 17.55
N GLU A 6 45.98 20.18 18.31
CA GLU A 6 44.54 20.30 18.53
C GLU A 6 43.86 20.61 17.18
N LYS A 7 43.19 19.61 16.61
CA LYS A 7 42.31 19.82 15.46
C LYS A 7 41.12 20.66 15.91
N SER A 8 41.10 21.92 15.48
CA SER A 8 39.93 22.79 15.57
C SER A 8 38.78 22.19 14.74
N LEU A 9 37.72 21.77 15.42
CA LEU A 9 36.45 21.41 14.80
C LEU A 9 35.84 22.68 14.19
N THR A 10 35.85 22.77 12.86
CA THR A 10 35.16 23.83 12.13
C THR A 10 33.64 23.64 12.23
N SER A 11 32.93 24.74 12.50
CA SER A 11 31.50 24.84 12.76
C SER A 11 30.58 24.62 11.54
N ASN A 12 31.02 23.89 10.52
CA ASN A 12 30.34 23.83 9.21
C ASN A 12 29.59 22.53 8.89
N ASP A 13 29.55 21.55 9.79
CA ASP A 13 28.80 20.31 9.58
C ASP A 13 27.70 20.09 10.64
N ILE A 14 27.02 21.15 11.08
CA ILE A 14 25.70 20.99 11.69
C ILE A 14 24.74 20.72 10.53
N GLN A 15 24.72 19.48 10.05
CA GLN A 15 23.69 19.01 9.13
C GLN A 15 22.35 19.23 9.83
N SER A 16 21.61 20.25 9.37
CA SER A 16 20.24 20.50 9.79
C SER A 16 19.46 19.19 9.65
N ILE A 17 18.87 18.72 10.76
CA ILE A 17 18.06 17.50 10.76
C ILE A 17 16.90 17.74 9.81
N LYS A 18 16.82 16.93 8.75
CA LYS A 18 15.76 17.05 7.75
C LYS A 18 14.41 16.74 8.36
N THR A 19 13.39 17.45 7.93
CA THR A 19 11.98 17.22 8.27
C THR A 19 11.31 16.36 7.21
N LEU A 20 10.59 15.33 7.65
CA LEU A 20 9.96 14.34 6.77
C LEU A 20 8.44 14.32 6.99
N TYR A 21 7.69 14.53 5.91
CA TYR A 21 6.25 14.32 5.85
C TYR A 21 5.93 12.96 5.22
N LEU A 22 4.89 12.29 5.69
CA LEU A 22 4.56 10.94 5.26
C LEU A 22 3.13 10.84 4.74
N ILE A 23 3.02 10.32 3.52
CA ILE A 23 1.74 10.00 2.89
C ILE A 23 1.52 8.49 2.84
N TYR A 24 0.26 8.07 2.85
CA TYR A 24 -0.15 6.68 2.84
C TYR A 24 -0.87 6.40 1.53
N PRO A 25 -0.15 6.10 0.43
CA PRO A 25 -0.78 5.77 -0.83
C PRO A 25 -1.45 4.38 -0.76
N CYS A 26 -2.49 4.19 -1.55
CA CYS A 26 -2.96 2.84 -1.86
C CYS A 26 -2.06 2.27 -2.95
N TYR A 27 -1.39 1.14 -2.70
CA TYR A 27 -0.48 0.53 -3.68
C TYR A 27 -1.17 -0.22 -4.82
N LEU A 28 -2.50 -0.35 -4.74
CA LEU A 28 -3.34 -1.00 -5.73
C LEU A 28 -4.05 0.02 -6.64
N CYS A 29 -4.14 1.28 -6.21
CA CYS A 29 -4.67 2.38 -7.01
C CYS A 29 -3.55 3.27 -7.52
N ASN A 30 -3.84 4.01 -8.59
CA ASN A 30 -3.05 5.18 -9.00
C ASN A 30 -3.63 6.49 -8.43
N ASP A 31 -4.32 6.43 -7.30
CA ASP A 31 -4.98 7.59 -6.69
C ASP A 31 -3.96 8.51 -5.99
N SER A 32 -3.57 9.57 -6.69
CA SER A 32 -2.80 10.69 -6.13
C SER A 32 -3.73 11.62 -5.34
N PRO A 33 -3.31 12.23 -4.21
CA PRO A 33 -1.96 12.22 -3.59
C PRO A 33 -1.79 11.19 -2.45
N GLY A 34 -2.63 10.16 -2.38
CA GLY A 34 -2.68 9.23 -1.25
C GLY A 34 -3.38 9.82 -0.02
N TYR A 35 -3.32 9.11 1.11
CA TYR A 35 -4.01 9.48 2.34
C TYR A 35 -3.06 10.10 3.38
N THR A 36 -3.54 11.05 4.18
CA THR A 36 -2.76 11.65 5.29
C THR A 36 -2.77 10.79 6.55
N LYS A 37 -3.73 9.86 6.68
CA LYS A 37 -3.89 8.97 7.84
C LYS A 37 -3.87 7.52 7.40
N ALA A 38 -3.04 6.70 8.05
CA ALA A 38 -2.95 5.27 7.81
C ALA A 38 -4.31 4.57 7.86
N ALA A 39 -5.13 4.88 8.86
CA ALA A 39 -6.47 4.30 9.01
C ALA A 39 -7.40 4.56 7.81
N ARG A 40 -7.30 5.74 7.19
CA ARG A 40 -8.09 6.07 5.99
C ARG A 40 -7.66 5.22 4.80
N CYS A 41 -6.35 5.04 4.62
CA CYS A 41 -5.83 4.15 3.57
C CYS A 41 -6.21 2.68 3.81
N ILE A 42 -6.11 2.17 5.04
CA ILE A 42 -6.56 0.81 5.40
C ILE A 42 -8.04 0.62 5.09
N MET A 43 -8.89 1.58 5.47
CA MET A 43 -10.32 1.53 5.15
C MET A 43 -10.56 1.49 3.64
N HIS A 44 -9.90 2.37 2.88
CA HIS A 44 -10.01 2.36 1.43
C HIS A 44 -9.57 1.01 0.84
N ILE A 45 -8.43 0.48 1.28
CA ILE A 45 -7.92 -0.81 0.80
C ILE A 45 -8.92 -1.94 1.08
N ARG A 46 -9.48 -1.97 2.29
CA ARG A 46 -10.49 -2.96 2.66
C ARG A 46 -11.77 -2.81 1.85
N ASP A 47 -12.27 -1.59 1.70
CA ASP A 47 -13.59 -1.34 1.15
C ASP A 47 -13.60 -1.41 -0.40
N HIS A 48 -12.48 -1.06 -1.06
CA HIS A 48 -12.37 -1.08 -2.53
C HIS A 48 -11.62 -2.30 -3.08
N HIS A 49 -10.66 -2.87 -2.34
CA HIS A 49 -9.81 -3.98 -2.82
C HIS A 49 -10.00 -5.28 -2.04
N GLY A 50 -10.74 -5.28 -0.92
CA GLY A 50 -11.02 -6.49 -0.14
C GLY A 50 -9.86 -7.00 0.72
N TYR A 51 -8.73 -6.28 0.78
CA TYR A 51 -7.59 -6.66 1.61
C TYR A 51 -7.70 -6.10 3.02
N VAL A 52 -7.38 -6.93 4.03
CA VAL A 52 -7.30 -6.53 5.43
C VAL A 52 -5.86 -6.49 5.87
N PHE A 53 -5.40 -5.26 6.04
CA PHE A 53 -4.12 -4.96 6.63
C PHE A 53 -4.24 -4.80 8.15
N PRO A 54 -3.29 -5.34 8.95
CA PRO A 54 -3.28 -5.10 10.38
C PRO A 54 -3.08 -3.61 10.63
N SER A 55 -3.80 -3.06 11.61
CA SER A 55 -3.54 -1.71 12.09
C SER A 55 -2.29 -1.70 12.97
N ARG A 56 -1.56 -0.58 12.96
CA ARG A 56 -0.47 -0.35 13.91
C ARG A 56 -0.99 -0.49 15.34
N ALA A 57 -0.20 -1.09 16.21
CA ALA A 57 -0.55 -1.24 17.63
C ALA A 57 -0.81 0.14 18.26
N THR A 58 -1.99 0.30 18.86
CA THR A 58 -2.36 1.52 19.57
C THR A 58 -1.47 1.73 20.80
N GLY A 59 -1.08 2.97 21.08
CA GLY A 59 -0.23 3.31 22.23
C GLY A 59 1.28 3.29 21.94
N TYR A 60 1.71 2.74 20.81
CA TYR A 60 3.11 2.78 20.40
C TYR A 60 3.39 4.02 19.55
N ARG A 61 4.40 4.80 19.94
CA ARG A 61 4.87 5.95 19.17
C ARG A 61 5.81 5.49 18.06
N ARG A 62 5.90 6.28 16.98
CA ARG A 62 6.93 6.12 15.94
C ARG A 62 8.31 6.14 16.60
N PRO A 63 9.20 5.15 16.32
CA PRO A 63 10.57 5.19 16.78
C PRO A 63 11.27 6.48 16.34
N LYS A 64 12.07 7.07 17.24
CA LYS A 64 12.89 8.22 16.88
C LYS A 64 13.96 7.79 15.88
N ASN A 65 14.21 8.61 14.87
CA ASN A 65 15.30 8.43 13.93
C ASN A 65 16.25 9.64 14.06
N THR A 66 17.56 9.42 13.98
CA THR A 66 18.58 10.46 14.08
C THR A 66 18.78 11.24 12.79
N GLU A 67 18.39 10.66 11.65
CA GLU A 67 18.57 11.23 10.31
C GLU A 67 17.47 12.21 9.93
N TYR A 68 16.29 12.10 10.54
CA TYR A 68 15.15 12.96 10.23
C TYR A 68 14.21 13.20 11.42
N MET A 69 13.51 14.32 11.38
CA MET A 69 12.40 14.66 12.26
C MET A 69 11.08 14.45 11.52
N TYR A 70 10.20 13.61 12.07
CA TYR A 70 8.87 13.39 11.49
C TYR A 70 7.94 14.58 11.78
N GLU A 71 7.38 15.18 10.74
CA GLU A 71 6.34 16.21 10.85
C GLU A 71 4.99 15.64 10.39
N PRO A 72 4.01 15.49 11.31
CA PRO A 72 2.68 14.98 10.96
C PRO A 72 1.75 16.00 10.29
N ASP A 73 2.02 17.30 10.41
CA ASP A 73 1.16 18.35 9.85
C ASP A 73 1.55 18.69 8.41
N PHE A 74 0.62 18.48 7.48
CA PHE A 74 0.85 18.76 6.06
C PHE A 74 0.97 20.27 5.75
N ASN A 75 0.47 21.14 6.64
CA ASN A 75 0.52 22.60 6.43
C ASN A 75 1.85 23.22 6.83
N LYS A 76 2.69 22.47 7.55
CA LYS A 76 4.02 22.93 7.91
C LYS A 76 5.01 22.67 6.78
N ILE A 77 6.09 23.44 6.80
CA ILE A 77 7.19 23.25 5.87
C ILE A 77 7.91 21.96 6.26
N TRP A 78 8.10 21.10 5.27
CA TRP A 78 8.86 19.87 5.37
C TRP A 78 9.89 19.82 4.22
N ASP A 79 11.01 19.15 4.45
CA ASP A 79 12.10 19.05 3.47
C ASP A 79 11.83 17.94 2.45
N GLU A 80 11.23 16.84 2.89
CA GLU A 80 10.97 15.67 2.06
C GLU A 80 9.60 15.03 2.35
N GLN A 81 8.99 14.44 1.32
CA GLN A 81 7.80 13.60 1.45
C GLN A 81 8.12 12.16 1.05
N GLN A 82 7.69 11.20 1.87
CA GLN A 82 7.85 9.77 1.58
C GLN A 82 6.55 8.98 1.73
N PHE A 83 6.50 7.81 1.09
CA PHE A 83 5.40 6.87 1.17
C PHE A 83 5.56 5.96 2.38
N ALA A 84 4.54 5.89 3.24
CA ALA A 84 4.56 5.11 4.47
C ALA A 84 3.63 3.90 4.40
N CYS A 85 4.11 2.79 4.96
CA CYS A 85 3.30 1.60 5.19
C CYS A 85 2.18 1.91 6.18
N THR A 86 0.97 1.45 5.91
CA THR A 86 -0.18 1.64 6.80
C THR A 86 -0.14 0.76 8.05
N SER A 87 0.56 -0.36 7.99
CA SER A 87 0.57 -1.41 9.02
C SER A 87 1.77 -1.37 9.97
N CYS A 88 2.90 -0.81 9.55
CA CYS A 88 4.09 -0.66 10.39
C CYS A 88 4.75 0.71 10.17
N TRP A 89 5.92 0.95 10.76
CA TRP A 89 6.64 2.23 10.66
C TRP A 89 7.54 2.37 9.43
N TYR A 90 7.58 1.36 8.54
CA TYR A 90 8.33 1.40 7.29
C TYR A 90 7.84 2.54 6.38
N HIS A 91 8.78 3.17 5.69
CA HIS A 91 8.53 4.22 4.71
C HIS A 91 9.69 4.29 3.70
N THR A 92 9.41 4.80 2.51
CA THR A 92 10.35 4.87 1.37
C THR A 92 9.91 5.96 0.40
N ASN A 93 10.83 6.46 -0.42
CA ASN A 93 10.55 7.38 -1.51
C ASN A 93 10.15 6.68 -2.84
N ASP A 94 10.16 5.35 -2.88
CA ASP A 94 9.80 4.57 -4.07
C ASP A 94 8.51 3.75 -3.85
N MET A 95 7.52 3.99 -4.70
CA MET A 95 6.23 3.30 -4.65
C MET A 95 6.36 1.79 -4.91
N LYS A 96 7.32 1.34 -5.73
CA LYS A 96 7.55 -0.08 -5.99
C LYS A 96 8.08 -0.80 -4.75
N LEU A 97 8.99 -0.17 -4.02
CA LEU A 97 9.50 -0.70 -2.76
C LEU A 97 8.40 -0.76 -1.70
N LEU A 98 7.53 0.24 -1.66
CA LEU A 98 6.37 0.21 -0.76
C LEU A 98 5.41 -0.92 -1.14
N ALA A 99 5.10 -1.12 -2.42
CA ALA A 99 4.22 -2.19 -2.87
C ALA A 99 4.76 -3.58 -2.46
N ALA A 100 6.04 -3.85 -2.75
CA ALA A 100 6.70 -5.09 -2.34
C ALA A 100 6.71 -5.28 -0.81
N HIS A 101 6.92 -4.20 -0.04
CA HIS A 101 6.82 -4.24 1.41
C HIS A 101 5.40 -4.57 1.89
N MET A 102 4.37 -4.01 1.25
CA MET A 102 2.97 -4.24 1.61
C MET A 102 2.55 -5.68 1.35
N GLU A 103 3.01 -6.29 0.26
CA GLU A 103 2.77 -7.71 -0.03
C GLU A 103 3.32 -8.64 1.06
N ALA A 104 4.46 -8.28 1.66
CA ALA A 104 5.08 -9.06 2.73
C ALA A 104 4.30 -9.08 4.05
N HIS A 105 3.32 -8.19 4.25
CA HIS A 105 2.42 -8.25 5.41
C HIS A 105 1.43 -9.41 5.36
N ASN A 106 1.33 -10.14 4.24
CA ASN A 106 0.35 -11.20 4.00
C ASN A 106 -1.07 -10.75 4.40
N PRO A 107 -1.62 -9.73 3.71
CA PRO A 107 -2.92 -9.19 4.07
C PRO A 107 -3.98 -10.30 4.05
N GLY A 108 -4.82 -10.33 5.09
CA GLY A 108 -6.00 -11.18 5.07
C GLY A 108 -6.97 -10.72 3.99
N VAL A 109 -7.95 -11.55 3.66
CA VAL A 109 -8.98 -11.22 2.68
C VAL A 109 -10.33 -11.15 3.39
N VAL A 110 -11.10 -10.10 3.15
CA VAL A 110 -12.51 -10.03 3.55
C VAL A 110 -13.37 -9.60 2.37
N ALA A 111 -14.62 -10.03 2.38
CA ALA A 111 -15.59 -9.55 1.41
C ALA A 111 -15.67 -8.01 1.52
N PRO A 112 -15.55 -7.27 0.39
CA PRO A 112 -15.71 -5.82 0.39
C PRO A 112 -17.05 -5.43 1.05
N ARG A 113 -17.02 -4.43 1.95
CA ARG A 113 -18.26 -3.90 2.53
C ARG A 113 -18.89 -2.94 1.53
N TYR A 114 -20.02 -3.32 0.96
CA TYR A 114 -20.85 -2.41 0.18
C TYR A 114 -21.32 -1.23 1.04
N MET A 115 -21.15 0.00 0.55
CA MET A 115 -21.84 1.14 1.13
C MET A 115 -23.35 0.98 0.88
N SER A 116 -24.11 0.82 1.96
CA SER A 116 -25.55 0.59 1.91
C SER A 116 -26.26 1.73 1.18
N GLY A 117 -26.82 1.44 0.00
CA GLY A 117 -27.62 2.42 -0.74
C GLY A 117 -28.16 1.94 -2.09
N THR A 118 -27.48 1.01 -2.75
CA THR A 118 -27.95 0.42 -4.02
C THR A 118 -28.26 -1.07 -3.85
N LYS A 119 -29.42 -1.48 -4.37
CA LYS A 119 -29.98 -2.83 -4.23
C LYS A 119 -28.98 -3.91 -4.66
N ALA A 120 -29.06 -5.01 -3.94
CA ALA A 120 -28.19 -6.17 -4.02
C ALA A 120 -28.06 -6.72 -5.45
N ASP A 121 -26.82 -6.82 -5.91
CA ASP A 121 -26.39 -7.94 -6.74
C ASP A 121 -25.14 -8.53 -6.10
N SER A 122 -25.24 -9.82 -5.77
CA SER A 122 -24.23 -10.67 -5.16
C SER A 122 -23.12 -10.97 -6.17
N ASP A 123 -22.42 -9.93 -6.57
CA ASP A 123 -21.53 -9.90 -7.72
C ASP A 123 -20.08 -10.21 -7.38
N PHE A 124 -19.76 -10.72 -6.19
CA PHE A 124 -18.39 -11.09 -5.83
C PHE A 124 -18.29 -12.56 -5.42
N VAL A 125 -17.30 -13.27 -5.96
CA VAL A 125 -17.02 -14.69 -5.67
C VAL A 125 -15.59 -14.81 -5.13
N TYR A 126 -15.44 -15.52 -4.01
CA TYR A 126 -14.13 -15.80 -3.42
C TYR A 126 -13.42 -16.90 -4.23
N ASN A 127 -12.23 -16.62 -4.75
CA ASN A 127 -11.45 -17.56 -5.56
C ASN A 127 -10.34 -18.30 -4.77
N GLY A 128 -10.27 -18.10 -3.44
CA GLY A 128 -9.23 -18.67 -2.58
C GLY A 128 -8.13 -17.69 -2.18
N THR A 129 -7.91 -16.61 -2.95
CA THR A 129 -6.89 -15.59 -2.67
C THR A 129 -7.44 -14.15 -2.68
N PHE A 130 -8.55 -13.89 -3.37
CA PHE A 130 -9.26 -12.61 -3.36
C PHE A 130 -10.74 -12.78 -3.78
N PHE A 131 -11.52 -11.70 -3.71
CA PHE A 131 -12.89 -11.65 -4.24
C PHE A 131 -12.88 -11.09 -5.65
N GLU A 132 -13.39 -11.85 -6.62
CA GLU A 132 -13.55 -11.44 -8.02
C GLU A 132 -14.97 -11.03 -8.33
N LYS A 133 -15.15 -10.07 -9.25
CA LYS A 133 -16.50 -9.72 -9.71
C LYS A 133 -17.07 -10.84 -10.58
N LYS A 134 -18.30 -11.31 -10.33
CA LYS A 134 -19.01 -12.39 -11.02
C LYS A 134 -19.07 -12.17 -12.53
N ALA A 135 -19.17 -10.93 -12.99
CA ALA A 135 -19.06 -10.58 -14.41
C ALA A 135 -17.74 -11.08 -15.03
N VAL A 136 -16.62 -10.99 -14.29
CA VAL A 136 -15.30 -11.48 -14.71
C VAL A 136 -15.32 -13.02 -14.82
N GLN A 137 -15.88 -13.72 -13.83
CA GLN A 137 -16.04 -15.19 -13.91
C GLN A 137 -16.92 -15.61 -15.09
N THR A 138 -17.98 -14.86 -15.38
CA THR A 138 -18.89 -15.18 -16.48
C THR A 138 -18.18 -15.03 -17.83
N ILE A 139 -17.35 -14.00 -17.99
CA ILE A 139 -16.52 -13.82 -19.19
C ILE A 139 -15.51 -14.96 -19.33
N PHE A 140 -14.83 -15.35 -18.25
CA PHE A 140 -13.89 -16.48 -18.30
C PHE A 140 -14.59 -17.80 -18.65
N GLN A 141 -15.77 -18.06 -18.10
CA GLN A 141 -16.55 -19.25 -18.44
C GLN A 141 -16.93 -19.26 -19.92
N GLN A 142 -17.41 -18.13 -20.46
CA GLN A 142 -17.75 -17.99 -21.88
C GLN A 142 -16.54 -18.26 -22.79
N ILE A 143 -15.35 -17.75 -22.44
CA ILE A 143 -14.12 -18.02 -23.19
C ILE A 143 -13.79 -19.52 -23.16
N THR A 144 -13.95 -20.15 -21.99
CA THR A 144 -13.68 -21.58 -21.81
C THR A 144 -14.63 -22.43 -22.65
N ASP A 145 -15.93 -22.12 -22.62
CA ASP A 145 -16.95 -22.82 -23.39
C ASP A 145 -16.68 -22.71 -24.91
N VAL A 146 -16.28 -21.53 -25.39
CA VAL A 146 -15.87 -21.34 -26.79
C VAL A 146 -14.66 -22.21 -27.14
N THR A 147 -13.64 -22.26 -26.28
CA THR A 147 -12.47 -23.13 -26.55
C THR A 147 -12.79 -24.62 -26.57
N VAL A 148 -13.76 -25.07 -25.75
CA VAL A 148 -14.24 -26.46 -25.78
C VAL A 148 -14.98 -26.73 -27.10
N MET A 149 -15.89 -25.86 -27.52
CA MET A 149 -16.59 -25.99 -28.80
C MET A 149 -15.62 -26.07 -29.98
N PHE A 150 -14.57 -25.24 -30.00
CA PHE A 150 -13.56 -25.31 -31.06
C PHE A 150 -12.81 -26.66 -31.09
N LYS A 151 -12.49 -27.23 -29.92
CA LYS A 151 -11.86 -28.55 -29.85
C LYS A 151 -12.77 -29.65 -30.40
N GLU A 152 -14.05 -29.61 -30.09
CA GLU A 152 -15.03 -30.58 -30.61
C GLU A 152 -15.14 -30.48 -32.13
N ILE A 153 -15.27 -29.28 -32.69
CA ILE A 153 -15.33 -29.07 -34.14
C ILE A 153 -14.08 -29.61 -34.85
N LEU A 154 -12.90 -29.38 -34.26
CA LEU A 154 -11.65 -29.90 -34.82
C LEU A 154 -11.56 -31.42 -34.73
N SER A 155 -12.12 -32.03 -33.68
CA SER A 155 -12.16 -33.49 -33.53
C SER A 155 -13.11 -34.18 -34.50
N MET A 156 -14.15 -33.49 -34.99
CA MET A 156 -15.10 -34.02 -35.98
C MET A 156 -14.60 -33.94 -37.42
N LYS A 157 -13.49 -33.24 -37.68
CA LYS A 157 -12.89 -33.07 -39.01
C LYS A 157 -11.78 -34.08 -39.33
N ASN A 158 -11.45 -34.96 -38.40
CA ASN A 158 -10.58 -36.12 -38.60
C ASN A 158 -11.41 -37.40 -38.63
#